data_AF-A0A0M3RE39-F1
#
_entry.id   AF-A0A0M3RE39-F1
#
_cell.length_a   1.000
_cell.length_b   1.000
_cell.length_c   1.000
_cell.angle_alpha   90.00
_cell.angle_beta   90.00
_cell.angle_gamma   90.00
#
_symmetry.space_group_name_H-M   'P 1'
#
loop_
_entity.id
_entity.type
_entity.pdbx_description
1 polymer ?
#
loop_
_entity_poly.entity_id
_entity_poly.type
_entity_poly.pdbx_seq_one_letter_code
_entity_poly.pdbx_strand_id
1 'polypeptide(L)'
;MLFIILSSALMIAVCLYLILSPFFTEKKAAPLFSKESFDLESVYEAVNELEMDALMNKISAEDFGSLKDSYYRIAAEAIEQKNKADEDILEALKEIRSEKRQPEN
;
A
#
# COMPACT_ATOMS: atom_id res chain seq x y z
N MET A 1 34.58 -34.13 18.91
CA MET A 1 33.20 -34.67 18.93
C MET A 1 32.23 -33.61 19.45
N LEU A 2 32.26 -33.25 20.74
CA LEU A 2 31.35 -32.25 21.34
C LEU A 2 31.35 -30.88 20.63
N PHE A 3 32.53 -30.35 20.29
CA PHE A 3 32.64 -29.07 19.58
C PHE A 3 31.97 -29.08 18.20
N ILE A 4 32.01 -30.20 17.49
CA ILE A 4 31.41 -30.35 16.15
C ILE A 4 29.89 -30.42 16.27
N ILE A 5 29.39 -31.07 17.32
CA ILE A 5 27.95 -31.17 17.60
C ILE A 5 27.39 -29.80 18.01
N LEU A 6 28.14 -29.04 18.81
CA LEU A 6 27.74 -27.68 19.21
C LEU A 6 27.75 -26.71 18.03
N SER A 7 28.76 -26.76 17.17
CA SER A 7 28.83 -25.86 16.01
C SER A 7 27.73 -26.18 14.98
N SER A 8 27.42 -27.46 14.75
CA SER A 8 26.33 -27.84 13.85
C SER A 8 24.96 -27.46 14.42
N ALA A 9 24.71 -27.69 15.71
CA ALA A 9 23.47 -27.28 16.36
C ALA A 9 23.27 -25.76 16.34
N LEU A 10 24.33 -24.98 16.58
CA LEU A 10 24.29 -23.52 16.50
C LEU A 10 23.94 -23.04 15.08
N MET A 11 24.56 -23.63 14.06
CA MET A 11 24.26 -23.31 12.65
C MET A 11 22.80 -23.58 12.30
N ILE A 12 22.28 -24.75 12.70
CA ILE A 12 20.88 -25.12 12.46
C ILE A 12 19.94 -24.13 13.17
N ALA A 13 20.24 -23.75 14.41
CA ALA A 13 19.45 -22.79 15.16
C ALA A 13 19.41 -21.41 14.50
N VAL A 14 20.53 -20.92 13.96
CA VAL A 14 20.59 -19.65 13.23
C VAL A 14 19.78 -19.71 11.93
N CYS A 15 19.88 -20.79 11.17
CA CYS A 15 19.08 -20.97 9.94
C CYS A 15 17.58 -21.00 10.25
N LEU A 16 17.17 -21.73 11.28
CA LEU A 16 15.78 -21.76 11.71
C LEU A 16 15.32 -20.39 12.21
N TYR A 17 16.17 -19.66 12.94
CA TYR A 17 15.86 -18.31 13.38
C TYR A 17 15.61 -17.37 12.20
N LEU A 18 16.44 -17.40 11.15
CA LEU A 18 16.23 -16.53 9.98
C LEU A 18 14.94 -16.85 9.22
N ILE A 19 14.56 -18.13 9.15
CA ILE A 19 13.33 -18.57 8.48
C ILE A 19 12.09 -18.23 9.32
N LEU A 20 12.17 -18.42 10.64
CA LEU A 20 11.04 -18.21 11.56
C LEU A 20 10.91 -16.75 12.01
N SER A 21 11.99 -15.97 12.03
CA SER A 21 12.01 -14.57 12.42
C SER A 21 10.92 -13.73 11.76
N PRO A 22 10.68 -13.78 10.42
CA PRO A 22 9.62 -12.99 9.80
C PRO A 22 8.20 -13.38 10.25
N PHE A 23 8.00 -14.55 10.84
CA PHE A 23 6.70 -15.01 11.34
C PHE A 23 6.43 -14.58 12.80
N PHE A 24 7.48 -14.36 13.60
CA PHE A 24 7.37 -13.94 15.01
C PHE A 24 7.65 -12.46 15.25
N THR A 25 8.14 -11.74 14.23
CA THR A 25 8.10 -10.28 14.25
C THR A 25 6.62 -9.87 14.22
N GLU A 26 6.08 -9.54 15.40
CA GLU A 26 4.86 -8.74 15.48
C GLU A 26 5.02 -7.59 14.50
N LYS A 27 4.03 -7.45 13.62
CA LYS A 27 3.92 -6.35 12.68
C LYS A 27 3.84 -5.03 13.48
N LYS A 28 4.96 -4.54 13.99
CA LYS A 28 5.26 -3.14 13.75
C LYS A 28 5.35 -3.07 12.26
N ALA A 29 4.19 -2.82 11.64
CA ALA A 29 4.13 -2.41 10.26
C ALA A 29 5.30 -1.44 10.12
N ALA A 30 6.35 -1.84 9.39
CA ALA A 30 7.24 -0.87 8.80
C ALA A 30 6.30 0.21 8.27
N PRO A 31 6.47 1.50 8.63
CA PRO A 31 5.51 2.55 8.27
C PRO A 31 5.23 2.35 6.79
N LEU A 32 4.06 1.77 6.52
CA LEU A 32 3.78 1.13 5.26
C LEU A 32 3.43 2.32 4.42
N PHE A 33 4.43 2.87 3.74
CA PHE A 33 4.30 4.03 2.89
C PHE A 33 3.42 5.09 3.52
N SER A 34 3.89 5.73 4.60
CA SER A 34 3.35 6.95 5.24
C SER A 34 2.09 7.56 4.62
N LYS A 35 0.96 6.83 4.58
CA LYS A 35 -0.26 7.19 3.84
C LYS A 35 0.01 8.17 2.69
N GLU A 36 1.01 7.89 1.85
CA GLU A 36 1.30 8.77 0.72
C GLU A 36 0.15 8.44 -0.20
N SER A 37 -0.79 9.39 -0.24
CA SER A 37 -2.07 9.22 -0.89
C SER A 37 -1.82 8.54 -2.22
N PHE A 38 -2.46 7.39 -2.46
CA PHE A 38 -2.40 6.69 -3.74
C PHE A 38 -2.54 7.74 -4.84
N ASP A 39 -1.41 8.14 -5.43
CA ASP A 39 -1.35 9.31 -6.27
C ASP A 39 -1.54 8.83 -7.70
N LEU A 40 -2.33 9.57 -8.45
CA LEU A 40 -2.73 9.14 -9.77
C LEU A 40 -1.50 8.93 -10.67
N GLU A 41 -0.46 9.73 -10.42
CA GLU A 41 0.88 9.60 -11.03
C GLU A 41 1.49 8.21 -10.81
N SER A 42 1.49 7.70 -9.59
CA SER A 42 2.02 6.36 -9.27
C SER A 42 1.30 5.23 -10.02
N VAL A 43 -0.01 5.38 -10.26
CA VAL A 43 -0.79 4.42 -11.04
C VAL A 43 -0.42 4.49 -12.53
N TYR A 44 -0.21 5.69 -13.07
CA TYR A 44 0.23 5.86 -14.46
C TYR A 44 1.65 5.33 -14.69
N GLU A 45 2.57 5.54 -13.74
CA GLU A 45 3.91 4.97 -13.81
C GLU A 45 3.89 3.43 -13.82
N ALA A 46 3.10 2.83 -12.92
CA ALA A 46 2.94 1.38 -12.85
C ALA A 46 2.33 0.80 -14.13
N VAL A 47 1.31 1.44 -14.71
CA VAL A 47 0.73 1.00 -15.99
C VAL A 47 1.73 1.16 -17.14
N ASN A 48 2.53 2.22 -17.16
CA ASN A 48 3.55 2.42 -18.19
C ASN A 48 4.65 1.35 -18.15
N GLU A 49 5.12 0.97 -16.96
CA GLU A 49 6.06 -0.16 -16.82
C GLU A 49 5.41 -1.47 -17.30
N LEU A 50 4.14 -1.67 -16.97
CA LEU A 50 3.38 -2.84 -17.39
C LEU A 50 3.21 -2.92 -18.92
N GLU A 51 2.98 -1.78 -19.57
CA GLU A 51 2.92 -1.66 -21.04
C GLU A 51 4.26 -2.05 -21.66
N MET A 52 5.36 -1.57 -21.09
CA MET A 52 6.71 -1.95 -21.53
C MET A 52 6.96 -3.45 -21.38
N ASP A 53 6.52 -4.07 -20.28
CA ASP A 53 6.68 -5.51 -20.06
C ASP A 53 5.83 -6.36 -21.03
N ALA A 54 4.62 -5.90 -21.38
CA ALA A 54 3.80 -6.53 -22.40
C ALA A 54 4.44 -6.42 -23.80
N LEU A 55 4.96 -5.23 -24.16
CA LEU A 55 5.68 -5.01 -25.42
C LEU A 55 6.94 -5.88 -25.53
N MET A 56 7.59 -6.16 -24.41
CA MET A 56 8.76 -7.04 -24.33
C MET A 56 8.40 -8.53 -24.26
N ASN A 57 7.12 -8.90 -24.39
CA ASN A 57 6.60 -10.26 -24.25
C ASN A 57 6.96 -10.95 -22.91
N LYS A 58 7.15 -10.17 -21.83
CA LYS A 58 7.35 -10.73 -20.48
C LYS A 58 6.03 -11.19 -19.86
N ILE A 59 4.93 -10.59 -20.30
CA ILE A 59 3.56 -10.92 -19.89
C ILE A 59 2.66 -11.07 -21.13
N SER A 60 1.57 -11.81 -21.02
CA SER A 60 0.61 -11.94 -22.11
C SER A 60 -0.23 -10.67 -22.26
N ALA A 61 -0.73 -10.42 -23.47
CA ALA A 61 -1.61 -9.26 -23.71
C ALA A 61 -2.93 -9.35 -22.93
N GLU A 62 -3.41 -10.55 -22.64
CA GLU A 62 -4.62 -10.80 -21.86
C GLU A 62 -4.40 -10.50 -20.37
N ASP A 63 -3.26 -10.91 -19.82
CA ASP A 63 -2.86 -10.58 -18.45
C ASP A 63 -2.62 -9.08 -18.29
N PHE A 64 -1.97 -8.45 -19.29
CA PHE A 64 -1.77 -7.01 -19.32
C PHE A 64 -3.11 -6.24 -19.26
N GLY A 65 -4.08 -6.62 -20.10
CA GLY A 65 -5.40 -5.99 -20.12
C GLY A 65 -6.13 -6.09 -18.78
N SER A 66 -6.15 -7.30 -18.22
CA SER A 66 -6.80 -7.57 -16.92
C SER A 66 -6.17 -6.75 -15.79
N LEU A 67 -4.85 -6.63 -15.80
CA LEU A 67 -4.12 -5.94 -14.75
C LEU A 67 -4.24 -4.41 -14.90
N LYS A 68 -4.18 -3.88 -16.13
CA LYS A 68 -4.42 -2.46 -16.43
C LYS A 68 -5.79 -2.00 -15.92
N ASP A 69 -6.83 -2.79 -16.19
CA ASP A 69 -8.19 -2.47 -15.75
C ASP A 69 -8.31 -2.47 -14.22
N SER A 70 -7.63 -3.39 -13.55
CA SER A 70 -7.58 -3.42 -12.08
C SER A 70 -6.89 -2.17 -11.51
N TYR A 71 -5.77 -1.73 -12.08
CA TYR A 71 -5.06 -0.52 -11.65
C TYR A 71 -5.92 0.74 -11.83
N TYR A 72 -6.61 0.87 -12.97
CA TYR A 72 -7.51 2.01 -13.18
C TYR A 72 -8.75 1.99 -12.30
N ARG A 73 -9.28 0.81 -11.94
CA ARG A 73 -10.37 0.72 -10.96
C ARG A 73 -9.92 1.18 -9.58
N ILE A 74 -8.73 0.77 -9.15
CA ILE A 74 -8.14 1.21 -7.87
C ILE A 74 -7.94 2.73 -7.86
N ALA A 75 -7.46 3.31 -8.97
CA ALA A 75 -7.34 4.76 -9.11
C ALA A 75 -8.71 5.47 -9.02
N ALA A 76 -9.73 4.95 -9.68
CA ALA A 76 -11.08 5.52 -9.64
C ALA A 76 -11.67 5.50 -8.22
N GLU A 77 -11.51 4.38 -7.50
CA GLU A 77 -11.96 4.26 -6.11
C GLU A 77 -11.21 5.24 -5.18
N ALA A 78 -9.91 5.43 -5.40
CA ALA A 78 -9.11 6.39 -4.63
C ALA A 78 -9.55 7.83 -4.87
N ILE A 79 -9.90 8.20 -6.11
CA ILE A 79 -10.44 9.52 -6.44
C ILE A 79 -11.82 9.73 -5.80
N GLU A 80 -12.71 8.73 -5.86
CA GLU A 80 -14.04 8.84 -5.26
C GLU A 80 -13.97 9.03 -3.74
N GLN A 81 -13.08 8.30 -3.07
CA GLN A 81 -12.86 8.46 -1.63
C GLN A 81 -12.29 9.84 -1.27
N LYS A 82 -11.35 10.37 -2.07
CA LYS A 82 -10.84 11.74 -1.89
C LYS A 82 -11.96 12.78 -2.04
N ASN A 83 -12.79 12.66 -3.08
CA ASN A 83 -13.89 13.60 -3.32
C ASN A 83 -14.94 13.59 -2.20
N LYS A 84 -15.31 12.41 -1.69
CA LYS A 84 -16.26 12.29 -0.56
C LYS A 84 -15.69 12.91 0.72
N ALA A 85 -14.41 12.64 1.02
CA ALA A 85 -13.75 13.24 2.18
C ALA A 85 -13.72 14.78 2.09
N ASP A 86 -13.49 15.33 0.89
CA ASP A 86 -13.51 16.78 0.67
C ASP A 86 -14.93 17.37 0.84
N GLU A 87 -15.97 16.66 0.42
CA GLU A 87 -17.38 17.06 0.61
C GLU A 87 -17.77 17.09 2.09
N ASP A 88 -17.43 16.04 2.86
CA ASP A 88 -17.69 15.95 4.30
C ASP A 88 -16.98 17.08 5.07
N ILE A 89 -15.73 17.40 4.69
CA ILE A 89 -14.98 18.51 5.28
C ILE A 89 -15.66 19.85 4.96
N LEU A 90 -16.13 20.05 3.73
CA LEU A 90 -16.84 21.27 3.33
C LEU A 90 -18.17 21.44 4.07
N GLU A 91 -18.89 20.35 4.33
CA GLU A 91 -20.13 20.36 5.12
C GLU A 91 -19.86 20.73 6.58
N ALA A 92 -18.89 20.08 7.22
CA ALA A 92 -18.48 20.39 8.60
C ALA A 92 -18.02 21.86 8.74
N LEU A 93 -17.27 22.39 7.77
CA LEU A 93 -16.84 23.79 7.77
C LEU A 93 -18.01 24.77 7.61
N LYS A 94 -19.07 24.41 6.88
CA LYS A 94 -20.29 25.23 6.76
C LYS A 94 -21.05 25.27 8.08
N GLU A 95 -21.18 24.15 8.77
CA GLU A 95 -21.86 24.04 10.06
C GLU A 95 -21.18 24.93 11.12
N ILE A 96 -19.86 24.80 11.30
CA ILE A 96 -19.06 25.65 12.21
C ILE A 96 -19.21 27.13 11.87
N ARG A 97 -19.22 27.47 10.57
CA ARG A 97 -19.38 28.85 10.10
C ARG A 97 -20.79 29.39 10.38
N SER A 98 -21.82 28.55 10.35
CA SER A 98 -23.20 28.95 10.68
C SER A 98 -23.42 29.11 12.19
N GLU A 99 -22.84 28.23 13.01
CA GLU A 99 -22.91 28.28 14.47
C GLU A 99 -22.21 29.54 15.01
N LYS A 100 -21.03 29.88 14.47
CA LYS A 100 -20.29 31.10 14.84
C LYS A 100 -21.01 32.42 14.47
N ARG A 101 -22.07 32.38 13.65
CA ARG A 101 -22.87 33.57 13.26
C ARG A 101 -24.07 33.82 14.17
N GLN A 102 -24.38 32.95 15.12
CA GLN A 102 -25.34 33.27 16.19
C GLN A 102 -24.56 33.81 17.38
N PRO A 103 -24.38 35.14 17.53
CA PRO A 103 -23.85 35.69 18.76
C PRO A 103 -24.82 35.37 19.90
N GLU A 104 -24.26 34.91 21.01
CA GLU A 104 -24.96 34.74 22.29
C GLU A 104 -25.82 35.98 22.57
N ASN A 105 -27.10 35.75 22.78
CA ASN A 105 -28.11 36.75 23.09
C ASN A 105 -28.38 36.76 24.60
#